data_AF-A0A953LN58-F1
#
_entry.id   AF-A0A953LN58-F1
#
_cell.length_a   1.000
_cell.length_b   1.000
_cell.length_c   1.000
_cell.angle_alpha   90.00
_cell.angle_beta   90.00
_cell.angle_gamma   90.00
#
_symmetry.space_group_name_H-M   'P 1'
#
loop_
_entity.id
_entity.type
_entity.pdbx_description
1 polymer ?
#
loop_
_entity_poly.entity_id
_entity_poly.type
_entity_poly.pdbx_seq_one_letter_code
_entity_poly.pdbx_strand_id
1 'polypeptide(L)'
;MRFEDLGDSGFSSFFESLFGGGGGAGFGGFGGRAAGRASGKGPDREARLLVSLEEAATGGERMLSFSDPNTGEDIRLKVRIPPAVAPGRKIRIAGKGLQGPGGPGDLYVQIDVRPHPRFKLEGLDLNTSLKISPWEAALGTTARIETLEGAVTVKVPGGSSSGQRIRLKGKGFPAASGDPGDLYVELKIVLPKKLSDKERALFEELAEVSTFAAR
;
A
#
# COMPACT_ATOMS: atom_id res chain seq x y z
N MET A 1 -16.26 -19.32 56.56
CA MET A 1 -17.51 -19.96 56.07
C MET A 1 -18.13 -19.02 55.08
N ARG A 2 -18.51 -19.58 53.92
CA ARG A 2 -19.45 -19.09 52.89
C ARG A 2 -19.12 -17.80 52.14
N PHE A 3 -18.72 -18.02 50.88
CA PHE A 3 -18.93 -17.14 49.74
C PHE A 3 -20.42 -17.17 49.37
N GLU A 4 -21.00 -15.99 49.11
CA GLU A 4 -22.23 -15.82 48.36
C GLU A 4 -21.87 -15.02 47.10
N ASP A 5 -22.09 -15.65 45.95
CA ASP A 5 -21.93 -15.07 44.63
C ASP A 5 -23.32 -14.81 44.04
N LEU A 6 -23.50 -13.61 43.50
CA LEU A 6 -24.72 -13.08 42.92
C LEU A 6 -24.55 -13.00 41.41
N GLY A 7 -25.39 -13.74 40.69
CA GLY A 7 -25.78 -13.46 39.31
C GLY A 7 -24.78 -13.92 38.23
N ASP A 8 -25.20 -14.25 37.02
CA ASP A 8 -26.49 -13.95 36.42
C ASP A 8 -26.69 -14.80 35.15
N SER A 9 -27.96 -14.95 34.86
CA SER A 9 -28.62 -15.58 33.73
C SER A 9 -28.01 -15.28 32.35
N GLY A 10 -27.39 -16.29 31.74
CA GLY A 10 -26.97 -16.22 30.33
C GLY A 10 -27.12 -17.52 29.54
N PHE A 11 -27.40 -18.66 30.19
CA PHE A 11 -27.32 -19.98 29.54
C PHE A 11 -28.66 -20.69 29.36
N SER A 12 -29.76 -20.22 29.96
CA SER A 12 -31.05 -20.93 29.98
C SER A 12 -32.01 -20.59 28.84
N SER A 13 -31.81 -19.48 28.11
CA SER A 13 -32.75 -19.02 27.07
C SER A 13 -32.48 -19.58 25.67
N PHE A 14 -31.29 -20.15 25.43
CA PHE A 14 -30.94 -20.72 24.12
C PHE A 14 -31.29 -22.21 24.00
N PHE A 15 -31.41 -22.93 25.12
CA PHE A 15 -31.66 -24.37 25.12
C PHE A 15 -33.15 -24.74 25.03
N GLU A 16 -34.06 -23.79 25.28
CA GLU A 16 -35.52 -24.03 25.23
C GLU A 16 -36.13 -23.97 23.82
N SER A 17 -35.45 -23.38 22.81
CA SER A 17 -36.00 -23.33 21.44
C SER A 17 -35.68 -24.56 20.58
N LEU A 18 -34.82 -25.46 21.08
CA LEU A 18 -34.33 -26.59 20.28
C LEU A 18 -34.89 -27.96 20.72
N PHE A 19 -35.47 -28.07 21.93
CA PHE A 19 -35.82 -29.37 22.53
C PHE A 19 -37.24 -29.51 23.14
N GLY A 20 -38.23 -28.72 22.72
CA GLY A 20 -39.63 -29.00 23.04
C GLY A 20 -40.58 -28.35 22.03
N GLY A 21 -41.57 -29.02 21.43
CA GLY A 21 -42.08 -30.37 21.54
C GLY A 21 -43.23 -30.50 20.53
N GLY A 22 -43.52 -31.71 20.04
CA GLY A 22 -44.62 -31.93 19.12
C GLY A 22 -44.65 -33.35 18.57
N GLY A 23 -45.10 -34.30 19.39
CA GLY A 23 -45.35 -35.67 18.98
C GLY A 23 -46.49 -35.78 17.97
N GLY A 24 -46.27 -36.56 16.92
CA GLY A 24 -47.28 -36.98 15.96
C GLY A 24 -46.85 -38.31 15.34
N ALA A 25 -47.55 -39.38 15.70
CA ALA A 25 -47.33 -40.72 15.17
C ALA A 25 -47.78 -40.80 13.70
N GLY A 26 -46.91 -41.33 12.83
CA GLY A 26 -47.21 -41.55 11.41
C GLY A 26 -46.16 -42.41 10.72
N PHE A 27 -46.46 -43.70 10.59
CA PHE A 27 -46.03 -44.68 9.58
C PHE A 27 -44.76 -44.43 8.71
N GLY A 28 -43.78 -45.33 8.85
CA GLY A 28 -43.18 -46.06 7.72
C GLY A 28 -41.99 -45.42 6.98
N GLY A 29 -40.92 -46.20 6.81
CA GLY A 29 -40.04 -46.09 5.63
C GLY A 29 -38.55 -45.88 5.92
N PHE A 30 -37.77 -46.90 5.57
CA PHE A 30 -36.32 -46.86 5.35
C PHE A 30 -35.83 -45.57 4.69
N GLY A 31 -34.73 -45.03 5.19
CA GLY A 31 -33.95 -44.02 4.46
C GLY A 31 -33.18 -43.11 5.38
N GLY A 32 -32.00 -43.57 5.83
CA GLY A 32 -30.98 -42.68 6.35
C GLY A 32 -30.66 -41.61 5.31
N ARG A 33 -31.28 -40.44 5.43
CA ARG A 33 -30.77 -39.21 4.84
C ARG A 33 -29.83 -38.63 5.88
N ALA A 34 -28.62 -39.19 5.90
CA ALA A 34 -27.46 -38.40 6.25
C ALA A 34 -27.60 -37.10 5.47
N ALA A 35 -27.87 -35.99 6.17
CA ALA A 35 -27.73 -34.67 5.61
C ALA A 35 -26.37 -34.69 4.93
N GLY A 36 -26.38 -34.62 3.59
CA GLY A 36 -25.16 -34.62 2.83
C GLY A 36 -24.32 -33.50 3.40
N ARG A 37 -23.28 -33.87 4.17
CA ARG A 37 -22.21 -32.94 4.53
C ARG A 37 -21.81 -32.40 3.18
N ALA A 38 -22.19 -31.16 2.89
CA ALA A 38 -21.57 -30.43 1.82
C ALA A 38 -20.09 -30.45 2.20
N SER A 39 -19.33 -31.33 1.57
CA SER A 39 -17.88 -31.35 1.67
C SER A 39 -17.43 -30.08 0.95
N GLY A 40 -17.60 -28.95 1.63
CA GLY A 40 -17.17 -27.65 1.16
C GLY A 40 -15.66 -27.62 1.15
N LYS A 41 -15.10 -26.79 0.26
CA LYS A 41 -13.70 -26.40 0.36
C LYS A 41 -13.43 -25.82 1.75
N GLY A 42 -12.19 -25.96 2.21
CA GLY A 42 -11.76 -25.32 3.44
C GLY A 42 -11.79 -23.80 3.33
N PRO A 43 -11.68 -23.08 4.47
CA PRO A 43 -11.79 -21.63 4.49
C PRO A 43 -10.64 -20.94 3.73
N ASP A 44 -10.97 -19.80 3.12
CA ASP A 44 -9.99 -18.94 2.46
C ASP A 44 -9.06 -18.28 3.49
N ARG A 45 -7.85 -17.93 3.06
CA ARG A 45 -6.86 -17.20 3.84
C ARG A 45 -6.60 -15.84 3.24
N GLU A 46 -6.23 -14.88 4.09
CA GLU A 46 -5.72 -13.59 3.65
C GLU A 46 -4.28 -13.39 4.15
N ALA A 47 -3.44 -12.76 3.31
CA ALA A 47 -2.10 -12.31 3.67
C ALA A 47 -1.87 -10.91 3.13
N ARG A 48 -1.00 -10.14 3.79
CA ARG A 48 -0.53 -8.84 3.31
C ARG A 48 0.92 -8.95 2.88
N LEU A 49 1.24 -8.35 1.74
CA LEU A 49 2.59 -8.30 1.20
C LEU A 49 2.99 -6.85 0.97
N LEU A 50 3.97 -6.40 1.77
CA LEU A 50 4.57 -5.08 1.64
C LEU A 50 5.63 -5.11 0.53
N VAL A 51 5.44 -4.30 -0.50
CA VAL A 51 6.36 -4.18 -1.63
C VAL A 51 6.95 -2.76 -1.69
N SER A 52 8.09 -2.60 -2.36
CA SER A 52 8.56 -1.25 -2.69
C SER A 52 7.73 -0.64 -3.83
N LEU A 53 7.85 0.68 -4.03
CA LEU A 53 7.20 1.37 -5.14
C LEU A 53 7.73 0.87 -6.49
N GLU A 54 9.03 0.58 -6.57
CA GLU A 54 9.69 0.01 -7.74
C GLU A 54 9.15 -1.39 -8.06
N GLU A 55 9.01 -2.25 -7.04
CA GLU A 55 8.46 -3.60 -7.21
C GLU A 55 7.00 -3.59 -7.65
N ALA A 56 6.22 -2.63 -7.14
CA ALA A 56 4.84 -2.46 -7.60
C ALA A 56 4.78 -1.98 -9.06
N ALA A 57 5.75 -1.16 -9.48
CA ALA A 57 5.84 -0.66 -10.85
C ALA A 57 6.30 -1.76 -11.84
N THR A 58 7.40 -2.45 -11.54
CA THR A 58 8.04 -3.41 -12.46
C THR A 58 7.54 -4.84 -12.30
N GLY A 59 6.89 -5.15 -11.19
CA GLY A 59 6.52 -6.52 -10.82
C GLY A 59 7.71 -7.32 -10.29
N GLY A 60 7.49 -8.60 -10.03
CA GLY A 60 8.54 -9.49 -9.56
C GLY A 60 8.01 -10.74 -8.88
N GLU A 61 8.93 -11.49 -8.27
CA GLU A 61 8.59 -12.67 -7.48
C GLU A 61 8.91 -12.43 -6.01
N ARG A 62 7.98 -12.78 -5.13
CA ARG A 62 8.18 -12.76 -3.68
C ARG A 62 7.93 -14.13 -3.10
N MET A 63 8.75 -14.51 -2.13
CA MET A 63 8.52 -15.71 -1.34
C MET A 63 7.76 -15.29 -0.08
N LEU A 64 6.53 -15.78 0.06
CA LEU A 64 5.79 -15.71 1.31
C LEU A 64 6.10 -16.97 2.11
N SER A 65 6.40 -16.81 3.40
CA SER A 65 6.54 -17.93 4.32
C SER A 65 5.52 -17.77 5.43
N PHE A 66 4.74 -18.81 5.70
CA PHE A 66 3.76 -18.82 6.77
C PHE A 66 3.63 -20.23 7.34
N SER A 67 3.34 -20.32 8.63
CA SER A 67 3.07 -21.60 9.28
C SER A 67 1.63 -22.05 8.98
N ASP A 68 1.45 -23.34 8.69
CA ASP A 68 0.14 -23.98 8.65
C ASP A 68 -0.37 -24.16 10.09
N PRO A 69 -1.52 -23.57 10.47
CA PRO A 69 -2.03 -23.68 11.83
C PRO A 69 -2.45 -25.11 12.23
N ASN A 70 -2.69 -26.00 11.27
CA ASN A 70 -3.12 -27.38 11.53
C ASN A 70 -1.95 -28.36 11.64
N THR A 71 -0.92 -28.18 10.80
CA THR A 71 0.24 -29.10 10.77
C THR A 71 1.48 -28.52 11.46
N GLY A 72 1.53 -27.21 11.69
CA GLY A 72 2.70 -26.50 12.20
C GLY A 72 3.82 -26.33 11.18
N GLU A 73 3.67 -26.82 9.95
CA GLU A 73 4.72 -26.78 8.92
C GLU A 73 4.88 -25.38 8.33
N ASP A 74 6.13 -25.00 8.07
CA ASP A 74 6.45 -23.77 7.34
C ASP A 74 6.18 -23.95 5.84
N ILE A 75 5.14 -23.30 5.35
CA ILE A 75 4.81 -23.28 3.93
C ILE A 75 5.49 -22.08 3.27
N ARG A 76 6.32 -22.36 2.25
CA ARG A 76 6.91 -21.34 1.38
C ARG A 76 6.15 -21.28 0.06
N LEU A 77 5.58 -20.14 -0.26
CA LEU A 77 4.82 -19.90 -1.47
C LEU A 77 5.47 -18.79 -2.29
N LYS A 78 5.86 -19.12 -3.53
CA LYS A 78 6.28 -18.12 -4.51
C LYS A 78 5.05 -17.42 -5.08
N VAL A 79 4.96 -16.12 -4.87
CA VAL A 79 3.90 -15.25 -5.37
C VAL A 79 4.48 -14.36 -6.46
N ARG A 80 3.85 -14.38 -7.64
CA ARG A 80 4.18 -13.47 -8.73
C ARG A 80 3.36 -12.19 -8.58
N ILE A 81 4.06 -11.07 -8.47
CA ILE A 81 3.48 -9.73 -8.47
C ILE A 81 3.46 -9.25 -9.93
N PRO A 82 2.29 -8.96 -10.50
CA PRO A 82 2.21 -8.38 -11.83
C PRO A 82 2.81 -6.96 -11.83
N PRO A 83 3.37 -6.50 -12.96
CA PRO A 83 3.78 -5.11 -13.12
C PRO A 83 2.57 -4.16 -13.01
N ALA A 84 2.83 -2.89 -12.70
CA ALA A 84 1.82 -1.85 -12.56
C ALA A 84 0.68 -2.22 -11.58
N VAL A 85 1.02 -2.90 -10.48
CA VAL A 85 0.03 -3.25 -9.46
C VAL A 85 -0.29 -2.03 -8.60
N ALA A 86 -1.56 -1.63 -8.59
CA ALA A 86 -2.01 -0.54 -7.73
C ALA A 86 -1.94 -0.94 -6.24
N PRO A 87 -1.65 0.01 -5.33
CA PRO A 87 -1.75 -0.23 -3.89
C PRO A 87 -3.14 -0.78 -3.49
N GLY A 88 -3.17 -1.74 -2.57
CA GLY A 88 -4.38 -2.36 -2.05
C GLY A 88 -4.98 -3.45 -2.95
N ARG A 89 -4.37 -3.77 -4.10
CA ARG A 89 -4.87 -4.84 -4.98
C ARG A 89 -4.71 -6.21 -4.32
N LYS A 90 -5.76 -7.03 -4.44
CA LYS A 90 -5.76 -8.42 -3.98
C LYS A 90 -5.45 -9.38 -5.14
N ILE A 91 -4.50 -10.28 -4.93
CA ILE A 91 -4.14 -11.38 -5.84
C ILE A 91 -4.69 -12.68 -5.27
N ARG A 92 -5.46 -13.43 -6.05
CA ARG A 92 -5.98 -14.74 -5.66
C ARG A 92 -5.00 -15.85 -6.09
N ILE A 93 -4.68 -16.73 -5.17
CA ILE A 93 -3.88 -17.93 -5.39
C ILE A 93 -4.75 -19.13 -5.06
N ALA A 94 -5.22 -19.82 -6.09
CA ALA A 94 -6.19 -20.89 -5.97
C ALA A 94 -5.62 -22.10 -5.19
N GLY A 95 -6.43 -22.68 -4.29
CA GLY A 95 -6.09 -23.90 -3.56
C GLY A 95 -4.96 -23.75 -2.53
N LYS A 96 -4.65 -22.52 -2.11
CA LYS A 96 -3.64 -22.22 -1.08
C LYS A 96 -4.23 -21.68 0.23
N GLY A 97 -5.55 -21.78 0.40
CA GLY A 97 -6.26 -21.57 1.65
C GLY A 97 -6.14 -22.78 2.59
N LEU A 98 -6.98 -22.84 3.62
CA LEU A 98 -6.96 -23.95 4.57
C LEU A 98 -7.59 -25.21 3.98
N GLN A 99 -7.09 -26.37 4.40
CA GLN A 99 -7.62 -27.68 3.98
C GLN A 99 -9.02 -27.91 4.55
N GLY A 100 -9.97 -28.34 3.72
CA GLY A 100 -11.31 -28.77 4.14
C GLY A 100 -11.72 -30.09 3.50
N PRO A 101 -12.89 -30.64 3.85
CA PRO A 101 -13.37 -31.94 3.36
C PRO A 101 -13.55 -32.00 1.84
N GLY A 102 -13.82 -30.87 1.18
CA GLY A 102 -13.96 -30.73 -0.28
C GLY A 102 -12.70 -30.24 -0.99
N GLY A 103 -11.54 -30.23 -0.33
CA GLY A 103 -10.29 -29.64 -0.83
C GLY A 103 -9.93 -28.31 -0.15
N PRO A 104 -8.78 -27.71 -0.49
CA PRO A 104 -8.36 -26.45 0.10
C PRO A 104 -9.16 -25.26 -0.41
N GLY A 105 -9.32 -24.24 0.44
CA GLY A 105 -9.76 -22.89 0.05
C GLY A 105 -8.70 -22.15 -0.77
N ASP A 106 -8.88 -20.84 -0.95
CA ASP A 106 -7.96 -19.97 -1.69
C ASP A 106 -7.18 -19.02 -0.77
N LEU A 107 -6.04 -18.51 -1.25
CA LEU A 107 -5.27 -17.47 -0.58
C LEU A 107 -5.42 -16.14 -1.32
N TYR A 108 -5.83 -15.10 -0.62
CA TYR A 108 -5.86 -13.73 -1.11
C TYR A 108 -4.68 -12.94 -0.54
N VAL A 109 -3.79 -12.50 -1.41
CA VAL A 109 -2.64 -11.67 -1.03
C VAL A 109 -2.97 -10.22 -1.38
N GLN A 110 -3.15 -9.37 -0.37
CA GLN A 110 -3.26 -7.93 -0.56
C GLN A 110 -1.86 -7.33 -0.69
N ILE A 111 -1.62 -6.63 -1.80
CA ILE A 111 -0.38 -5.91 -2.06
C ILE A 111 -0.48 -4.50 -1.48
N ASP A 112 0.39 -4.17 -0.54
CA ASP A 112 0.49 -2.83 0.03
C ASP A 112 1.85 -2.23 -0.35
N VAL A 113 1.84 -0.98 -0.82
CA VAL A 113 3.07 -0.27 -1.20
C VAL A 113 3.61 0.47 0.00
N ARG A 114 4.89 0.23 0.33
CA ARG A 114 5.56 0.95 1.42
C ARG A 114 5.68 2.44 1.08
N PRO A 115 5.54 3.34 2.07
CA PRO A 115 5.87 4.74 1.89
C PRO A 115 7.28 4.89 1.31
N HIS A 116 7.40 5.62 0.19
CA HIS A 116 8.67 5.79 -0.49
C HIS A 116 9.37 7.08 -0.01
N PRO A 117 10.69 7.05 0.29
CA PRO A 117 11.38 8.19 0.88
C PRO A 117 11.46 9.44 0.00
N ARG A 118 11.33 9.29 -1.33
CA ARG A 118 11.44 10.40 -2.30
C ARG A 118 10.17 10.69 -3.08
N PHE A 119 9.23 9.76 -3.12
CA PHE A 119 8.09 9.84 -4.02
C PHE A 119 6.81 9.64 -3.24
N LYS A 120 5.82 10.46 -3.55
CA LYS A 120 4.44 10.27 -3.12
C LYS A 120 3.61 9.87 -4.34
N LEU A 121 3.01 8.69 -4.29
CA LEU A 121 2.11 8.21 -5.33
C LEU A 121 0.71 8.79 -5.12
N GLU A 122 0.16 9.45 -6.13
CA GLU A 122 -1.19 10.01 -6.16
C GLU A 122 -1.88 9.55 -7.45
N GLY A 123 -2.71 8.50 -7.35
CA GLY A 123 -3.23 7.83 -8.54
C GLY A 123 -2.11 7.12 -9.29
N LEU A 124 -1.80 7.58 -10.51
CA LEU A 124 -0.65 7.13 -11.30
C LEU A 124 0.50 8.17 -11.28
N ASP A 125 0.26 9.36 -10.76
CA ASP A 125 1.26 10.42 -10.74
C ASP A 125 2.18 10.27 -9.53
N LEU A 126 3.45 10.61 -9.74
CA LEU A 126 4.44 10.69 -8.68
C LEU A 126 4.73 12.15 -8.37
N ASN A 127 4.84 12.46 -7.08
CA ASN A 127 5.25 13.77 -6.61
C ASN A 127 6.58 13.64 -5.86
N THR A 128 7.49 14.55 -6.16
CA THR A 128 8.74 14.72 -5.42
C THR A 128 9.07 16.20 -5.28
N SER A 129 10.11 16.51 -4.49
CA SER A 129 10.60 17.88 -4.34
C SER A 129 12.07 17.97 -4.71
N LEU A 130 12.43 18.98 -5.51
CA LEU A 130 13.81 19.32 -5.82
C LEU A 130 14.20 20.55 -5.01
N LYS A 131 15.23 20.40 -4.17
CA LYS A 131 15.83 21.52 -3.46
C LYS A 131 16.80 22.23 -4.39
N ILE A 132 16.64 23.54 -4.50
CA ILE A 132 17.53 24.41 -5.26
C ILE A 132 17.97 25.59 -4.40
N SER A 133 19.15 26.12 -4.68
CA SER A 133 19.65 27.34 -4.05
C SER A 133 18.97 28.60 -4.62
N PRO A 134 19.02 29.75 -3.93
CA PRO A 134 18.42 30.99 -4.43
C PRO A 134 19.02 31.45 -5.76
N TRP A 135 20.33 31.30 -5.97
CA TRP A 135 20.98 31.68 -7.23
C TRP A 135 20.66 30.71 -8.37
N GLU A 136 20.50 29.42 -8.11
CA GLU A 136 20.00 28.48 -9.13
C GLU A 136 18.56 28.81 -9.54
N ALA A 137 17.72 29.22 -8.59
CA ALA A 137 16.36 29.65 -8.87
C ALA A 137 16.32 30.96 -9.67
N ALA A 138 17.17 31.93 -9.30
CA ALA A 138 17.25 33.24 -9.95
C ALA A 138 17.86 33.16 -11.35
N LEU A 139 19.01 32.49 -11.50
CA LEU A 139 19.80 32.46 -12.74
C LEU A 139 19.40 31.30 -13.67
N GLY A 140 18.70 30.31 -13.13
CA GLY A 140 18.44 29.05 -13.82
C GLY A 140 19.58 28.06 -13.62
N THR A 141 19.25 26.78 -13.70
CA THR A 141 20.22 25.70 -13.57
C THR A 141 19.75 24.48 -14.35
N THR A 142 20.61 23.47 -14.40
CA THR A 142 20.28 22.14 -14.85
C THR A 142 20.51 21.17 -13.69
N ALA A 143 19.46 20.46 -13.27
CA ALA A 143 19.50 19.58 -12.13
C ALA A 143 19.26 18.13 -12.56
N ARG A 144 19.97 17.20 -11.92
CA ARG A 144 19.73 15.76 -12.07
C ARG A 144 18.66 15.32 -11.07
N ILE A 145 17.64 14.63 -11.56
CA ILE A 145 16.52 14.13 -10.77
C ILE A 145 16.41 12.62 -10.96
N GLU A 146 16.31 11.90 -9.85
CA GLU A 146 16.06 10.45 -9.88
C GLU A 146 14.58 10.19 -10.20
N THR A 147 14.31 9.21 -11.06
CA THR A 147 12.96 8.69 -11.36
C THR A 147 12.91 7.19 -11.03
N LEU A 148 11.76 6.53 -11.19
CA LEU A 148 11.68 5.07 -11.03
C LEU A 148 12.49 4.31 -12.09
N GLU A 149 12.72 4.91 -13.26
CA GLU A 149 13.43 4.30 -14.39
C GLU A 149 14.90 4.72 -14.48
N GLY A 150 15.38 5.52 -13.52
CA GLY A 150 16.73 6.09 -13.50
C GLY A 150 16.74 7.61 -13.53
N ALA A 151 17.94 8.17 -13.56
CA ALA A 151 18.12 9.61 -13.47
C ALA A 151 17.85 10.33 -14.79
N VAL A 152 17.20 11.49 -14.72
CA VAL A 152 17.00 12.40 -15.85
C VAL A 152 17.49 13.79 -15.50
N THR A 153 17.87 14.54 -16.53
CA THR A 153 18.32 15.91 -16.40
C THR A 153 17.17 16.86 -16.71
N VAL A 154 16.96 17.84 -15.84
CA VAL A 154 15.84 18.79 -15.93
C VAL A 154 16.38 20.21 -15.91
N LYS A 155 15.89 21.03 -16.84
CA LYS A 155 16.18 22.46 -16.88
C LYS A 155 15.26 23.20 -15.91
N VAL A 156 15.85 23.94 -14.99
CA VAL A 156 15.15 24.88 -14.12
C VAL A 156 15.34 26.26 -14.74
N PRO A 157 14.27 26.93 -15.22
CA PRO A 157 14.39 28.26 -15.79
C PRO A 157 14.79 29.28 -14.73
N GLY A 158 15.53 30.32 -15.12
CA GLY A 158 15.78 31.47 -14.24
C GLY A 158 14.49 32.18 -13.88
N GLY A 159 14.46 32.80 -12.70
CA GLY A 159 13.24 33.36 -12.10
C GLY A 159 12.26 32.31 -11.56
N SER A 160 12.71 31.07 -11.32
CA SER A 160 11.86 30.04 -10.72
C SER A 160 11.54 30.34 -9.26
N SER A 161 10.32 30.01 -8.83
CA SER A 161 9.86 30.23 -7.44
C SER A 161 9.64 28.91 -6.69
N SER A 162 9.65 28.97 -5.36
CA SER A 162 9.22 27.84 -4.54
C SER A 162 7.76 27.47 -4.82
N GLY A 163 7.45 26.17 -4.82
CA GLY A 163 6.13 25.64 -5.15
C GLY A 163 5.85 25.50 -6.65
N GLN A 164 6.68 26.09 -7.52
CA GLN A 164 6.59 25.85 -8.95
C GLN A 164 6.83 24.36 -9.25
N ARG A 165 5.99 23.78 -10.11
CA ARG A 165 6.05 22.35 -10.46
C ARG A 165 6.57 22.17 -11.87
N ILE A 166 7.60 21.34 -12.01
CA ILE A 166 8.10 20.87 -13.31
C ILE A 166 7.49 19.49 -13.57
N ARG A 167 6.81 19.32 -14.70
CA ARG A 167 6.20 18.06 -15.12
C ARG A 167 7.16 17.28 -16.01
N LEU A 168 7.46 16.05 -15.62
CA LEU A 168 8.20 15.09 -16.42
C LEU A 168 7.21 14.06 -16.96
N LYS A 169 6.83 14.26 -18.23
CA LYS A 169 5.79 13.46 -18.88
C LYS A 169 6.17 11.99 -18.96
N GLY A 170 5.27 11.10 -18.56
CA GLY A 170 5.43 9.64 -18.61
C GLY A 170 6.47 9.07 -17.64
N LYS A 171 6.91 9.87 -16.64
CA LYS A 171 7.87 9.44 -15.62
C LYS A 171 7.24 9.13 -14.26
N GLY A 172 5.92 9.02 -14.22
CA GLY A 172 5.15 8.61 -13.04
C GLY A 172 5.10 7.09 -12.88
N PHE A 173 4.05 6.60 -12.24
CA PHE A 173 3.81 5.17 -12.03
C PHE A 173 3.24 4.53 -13.31
N PRO A 174 3.66 3.30 -13.66
CA PRO A 174 3.16 2.64 -14.86
C PRO A 174 1.68 2.26 -14.72
N ALA A 175 0.95 2.33 -15.83
CA ALA A 175 -0.42 1.86 -15.91
C ALA A 175 -0.47 0.40 -16.37
N ALA A 176 -1.45 -0.37 -15.86
CA ALA A 176 -1.71 -1.72 -16.36
C ALA A 176 -2.24 -1.71 -17.82
N SER A 177 -2.91 -0.62 -18.22
CA SER A 177 -3.34 -0.35 -19.58
C SER A 177 -3.34 1.16 -19.84
N GLY A 178 -2.92 1.59 -21.02
CA GLY A 178 -2.86 3.00 -21.40
C GLY A 178 -1.52 3.66 -21.03
N ASP A 179 -1.53 4.99 -20.96
CA ASP A 179 -0.33 5.77 -20.70
C ASP A 179 0.07 5.74 -19.21
N PRO A 180 1.38 5.74 -18.89
CA PRO A 180 1.86 5.92 -17.53
C PRO A 180 1.49 7.32 -17.00
N GLY A 181 1.48 7.47 -15.68
CA GLY A 181 1.37 8.78 -15.06
C GLY A 181 2.63 9.63 -15.24
N ASP A 182 2.62 10.81 -14.65
CA ASP A 182 3.72 11.77 -14.73
C ASP A 182 4.46 11.93 -13.41
N LEU A 183 5.70 12.42 -13.47
CA LEU A 183 6.43 12.86 -12.28
C LEU A 183 6.38 14.38 -12.19
N TYR A 184 5.81 14.87 -11.11
CA TYR A 184 5.80 16.28 -10.75
C TYR A 184 6.87 16.58 -9.73
N VAL A 185 7.76 17.49 -10.09
CA VAL A 185 8.87 17.96 -9.26
C VAL A 185 8.52 19.35 -8.74
N GLU A 186 8.23 19.46 -7.46
CA GLU A 186 8.02 20.75 -6.79
C GLU A 186 9.37 21.37 -6.41
N LEU A 187 9.62 22.60 -6.85
CA LEU A 187 10.82 23.34 -6.48
C LEU A 187 10.73 23.87 -5.06
N LYS A 188 11.80 23.69 -4.28
CA LYS A 188 11.94 24.23 -2.93
C LYS A 188 13.24 25.01 -2.84
N ILE A 189 13.13 26.33 -2.77
CA ILE A 189 14.29 27.19 -2.59
C ILE A 189 14.75 27.04 -1.13
N VAL A 190 16.01 26.65 -0.94
CA VAL A 190 16.59 26.43 0.38
C VAL A 190 17.84 27.29 0.54
N LEU A 191 17.98 27.93 1.70
CA LEU A 191 19.17 28.68 2.07
C LEU A 191 20.11 27.81 2.93
N PRO A 192 21.43 28.03 2.85
CA PRO A 192 22.37 27.43 3.79
C PRO A 192 22.07 27.90 5.22
N LYS A 193 22.25 27.01 6.21
CA LYS A 193 21.97 27.31 7.62
C LYS A 193 22.91 28.35 8.23
N LYS A 194 24.09 28.53 7.65
CA LYS A 194 25.11 29.48 8.07
C LYS A 194 25.68 30.14 6.83
N LEU A 195 25.88 31.45 6.90
CA LEU A 195 26.54 32.25 5.88
C LEU A 195 27.91 32.67 6.39
N SER A 196 28.91 32.61 5.52
CA SER A 196 30.18 33.30 5.71
C SER A 196 29.98 34.81 5.66
N ASP A 197 30.96 35.57 6.16
CA ASP A 197 30.92 37.04 6.15
C ASP A 197 30.78 37.59 4.72
N LYS A 198 31.45 36.95 3.76
CA LYS A 198 31.34 37.32 2.34
C LYS A 198 29.96 37.02 1.76
N GLU A 199 29.38 35.87 2.04
CA GLU A 199 28.02 35.54 1.56
C GLU A 199 26.98 36.49 2.16
N ARG A 200 27.11 36.82 3.44
CA ARG A 200 26.24 37.81 4.11
C ARG A 200 26.32 39.17 3.41
N ALA A 201 27.52 39.69 3.18
CA ALA A 201 27.71 40.98 2.52
C ALA A 201 27.05 41.00 1.13
N LEU A 202 27.14 39.91 0.36
CA LEU A 202 26.49 39.79 -0.95
C LEU A 202 24.95 39.80 -0.86
N PHE A 203 24.37 39.17 0.17
CA PHE A 203 22.92 39.22 0.39
C PHE A 203 22.44 40.60 0.85
N GLU A 204 23.26 41.32 1.65
CA GLU A 204 22.99 42.70 2.05
C GLU A 204 23.02 43.64 0.84
N GLU A 205 24.04 43.55 -0.01
CA GLU A 205 24.13 44.31 -1.26
C GLU A 205 22.94 44.01 -2.18
N LEU A 206 22.56 42.73 -2.33
CA LEU A 206 21.38 42.34 -3.10
C LEU A 206 20.10 42.97 -2.53
N ALA A 207 19.97 43.04 -1.20
CA ALA A 207 18.80 43.64 -0.55
C ALA A 207 18.72 45.15 -0.77
N GLU A 208 19.86 45.85 -0.85
CA GLU A 208 19.92 47.29 -1.13
C GLU A 208 19.56 47.62 -2.59
N VAL A 209 20.05 46.83 -3.55
CA VAL A 209 19.83 47.11 -4.99
C VAL A 209 18.52 46.55 -5.54
N SER A 210 17.96 45.53 -4.89
CA SER A 210 16.74 44.85 -5.37
C SER A 210 15.50 45.70 -5.14
N THR A 211 14.65 45.79 -6.17
CA THR A 211 13.32 46.42 -6.09
C THR A 211 12.20 45.42 -5.83
N PHE A 212 12.51 44.13 -5.65
CA PHE A 212 11.52 43.07 -5.51
C PHE A 212 10.89 43.04 -4.09
N ALA A 213 9.57 43.18 -4.02
CA ALA A 213 8.78 43.08 -2.80
C ALA A 213 8.00 41.75 -2.77
N ALA A 214 8.47 40.80 -1.96
CA ALA A 214 7.82 39.49 -1.82
C ALA A 214 6.51 39.53 -0.99
N ARG A 215 6.30 40.60 -0.24
CA ARG A 215 5.13 40.88 0.61
C ARG A 215 4.91 42.37 0.71
#